data_AF-A0A920R3Z5-F1
#
_entry.id   AF-A0A920R3Z5-F1
#
_cell.length_a   1.000
_cell.length_b   1.000
_cell.length_c   1.000
_cell.angle_alpha   90.00
_cell.angle_beta   90.00
_cell.angle_gamma   90.00
#
_symmetry.space_group_name_H-M   'P 1'
#
loop_
_entity.id
_entity.type
_entity.pdbx_description
1 polymer ?
#
loop_
_entity_poly.entity_id
_entity_poly.type
_entity_poly.pdbx_seq_one_letter_code
_entity_poly.pdbx_strand_id
1 'polypeptide(L)' 'MPVKTYIESIVDATVEEMERDSSVFTMGEDLRHSVYGATAGLAERFGEDRVLDTPLSENGFFGAA' A
#
# COMPACT_ATOMS: atom_id res chain seq x y z
N MET A 1 -13.43 19.52 -5.71
CA MET A 1 -12.68 18.25 -5.64
C MET A 1 -12.22 17.89 -7.04
N PRO A 2 -10.95 17.50 -7.24
CA PRO A 2 -10.54 16.93 -8.51
C PRO A 2 -11.35 15.65 -8.79
N VAL A 3 -11.65 15.39 -10.06
CA VAL A 3 -12.24 14.11 -10.48
C VAL A 3 -11.13 13.07 -10.42
N LYS A 4 -11.31 12.04 -9.60
CA LYS A 4 -10.36 10.93 -9.43
C LYS A 4 -11.03 9.62 -9.81
N THR A 5 -10.24 8.69 -10.32
CA THR A 5 -10.61 7.29 -10.43
C THR A 5 -10.77 6.67 -9.04
N TYR A 6 -11.42 5.51 -8.97
CA TYR A 6 -11.56 4.76 -7.73
C TYR A 6 -10.19 4.34 -7.16
N ILE A 7 -9.26 3.91 -8.03
CA ILE A 7 -7.91 3.50 -7.64
C ILE A 7 -7.10 4.68 -7.09
N GLU A 8 -7.15 5.84 -7.75
CA GLU A 8 -6.49 7.05 -7.24
C GLU A 8 -7.02 7.43 -5.85
N SER A 9 -8.34 7.28 -5.64
CA SER A 9 -8.96 7.56 -4.34
C SER A 9 -8.48 6.60 -3.24
N ILE A 10 -8.20 5.32 -3.57
CA ILE A 10 -7.60 4.36 -2.63
C ILE A 10 -6.17 4.77 -2.29
N VAL A 11 -5.38 5.16 -3.29
CA VAL A 11 -4.00 5.62 -3.07
C VAL A 11 -3.97 6.85 -2.17
N ASP A 12 -4.84 7.83 -2.41
CA ASP A 12 -4.91 9.03 -1.56
C ASP A 12 -5.26 8.68 -0.12
N ALA A 13 -6.29 7.86 0.10
CA ALA A 13 -6.70 7.47 1.45
C ALA A 13 -5.59 6.71 2.18
N THR A 14 -4.88 5.83 1.45
CA THR A 14 -3.74 5.09 1.99
C THR A 14 -2.59 6.04 2.37
N VAL A 15 -2.28 6.99 1.50
CA VAL A 15 -1.27 8.03 1.75
C VAL A 15 -1.64 8.85 2.99
N GLU A 16 -2.88 9.35 3.07
CA GLU A 16 -3.34 10.22 4.16
C GLU A 16 -3.13 9.53 5.52
N GLU A 17 -3.50 8.25 5.64
CA GLU A 17 -3.33 7.51 6.89
C GLU A 17 -1.87 7.12 7.15
N MET A 18 -1.09 6.78 6.12
CA MET A 18 0.34 6.46 6.27
C MET A 18 1.19 7.67 6.67
N GLU A 19 0.78 8.89 6.32
CA GLU A 19 1.39 10.15 6.76
C GLU A 19 0.99 10.51 8.18
N ARG A 20 -0.27 10.25 8.54
CA ARG A 20 -0.84 10.57 9.85
C ARG A 20 -0.26 9.69 10.96
N ASP A 21 -0.04 8.41 10.68
CA ASP A 21 0.42 7.43 11.65
C ASP A 21 1.58 6.60 11.10
N SER A 22 2.75 6.71 11.75
CA SER A 22 3.96 5.99 11.36
C SER A 22 3.89 4.47 11.59
N SER A 23 2.89 3.99 12.33
CA SER A 23 2.65 2.56 12.59
C SER A 23 1.78 1.85 11.55
N VAL A 24 1.02 2.60 10.74
CA VAL A 24 0.26 2.03 9.60
C VAL A 24 1.27 1.45 8.62
N PHE A 25 1.01 0.39 7.88
CA PHE A 25 1.87 -0.03 6.75
C PHE A 25 1.03 -0.87 5.80
N THR A 26 1.54 -1.13 4.60
CA THR A 26 0.86 -1.98 3.64
C THR A 26 1.70 -3.22 3.38
N MET A 27 1.07 -4.39 3.40
CA MET A 27 1.72 -5.67 3.07
C MET A 27 0.82 -6.50 2.15
N GLY A 28 1.43 -7.23 1.22
CA GLY A 28 0.69 -8.05 0.26
C GLY A 28 1.59 -8.53 -0.88
N GLU A 29 1.00 -9.10 -1.91
CA GLU A 29 1.72 -9.58 -3.09
C GLU A 29 1.86 -8.44 -4.11
N ASP A 30 3.06 -8.31 -4.70
CA ASP A 30 3.38 -7.36 -5.77
C ASP A 30 3.03 -5.88 -5.49
N LEU A 31 3.05 -5.44 -4.23
CA LEU A 31 2.70 -4.07 -3.85
C LEU A 31 3.71 -3.06 -4.39
N ARG A 32 5.01 -3.41 -4.42
CA ARG A 32 6.05 -2.53 -4.95
C ARG A 32 5.99 -2.41 -6.47
N HIS A 33 5.47 -3.44 -7.14
CA HIS A 33 5.20 -3.40 -8.57
C HIS A 33 3.88 -2.68 -8.90
N SER A 34 2.97 -2.57 -7.93
CA SER A 34 1.69 -1.88 -8.06
C SER A 34 0.94 -2.28 -9.34
N VAL A 35 0.78 -3.59 -9.56
CA VAL A 35 0.24 -4.19 -10.79
C VAL A 35 -1.10 -3.57 -11.22
N TYR A 36 -1.94 -3.19 -10.25
CA TYR A 36 -3.24 -2.57 -10.47
C TYR A 36 -3.33 -1.09 -10.03
N GLY A 37 -2.21 -0.46 -9.70
CA GLY A 37 -2.15 0.97 -9.38
C GLY A 37 -2.55 1.37 -7.95
N ALA A 38 -3.11 0.47 -7.14
CA ALA A 38 -3.61 0.77 -5.80
C ALA A 38 -2.50 1.09 -4.76
N THR A 39 -1.25 0.80 -5.08
CA THR A 39 -0.07 1.10 -4.25
C THR A 39 0.97 1.93 -4.98
N ALA A 40 0.58 2.58 -6.08
CA ALA A 40 1.50 3.35 -6.91
C ALA A 40 2.15 4.48 -6.12
N GLY A 41 3.49 4.56 -6.17
CA GLY A 41 4.26 5.62 -5.51
C GLY A 41 4.44 5.46 -4.00
N LEU A 42 3.84 4.44 -3.37
CA LEU A 42 3.91 4.27 -1.91
C LEU A 42 5.32 3.88 -1.46
N ALA A 43 5.99 2.98 -2.18
CA ALA A 43 7.32 2.50 -1.80
C ALA A 43 8.36 3.62 -1.90
N GLU A 44 8.28 4.46 -2.93
CA GLU A 44 9.14 5.62 -3.12
C GLU A 44 8.91 6.68 -2.03
N ARG A 45 7.68 6.83 -1.54
CA ARG A 45 7.31 7.84 -0.55
C ARG A 45 7.60 7.42 0.89
N PHE A 46 7.32 6.16 1.24
CA PHE A 46 7.34 5.67 2.62
C PHE A 46 8.47 4.67 2.91
N GLY A 47 9.18 4.22 1.87
CA GLY A 47 10.25 3.25 1.99
C GLY A 47 9.77 1.81 2.01
N GLU A 48 10.71 0.91 1.73
CA GLU A 48 10.45 -0.53 1.62
C GLU A 48 10.07 -1.19 2.95
N ASP A 49 10.40 -0.57 4.09
CA ASP A 49 10.03 -1.05 5.43
C ASP A 49 8.54 -0.81 5.77
N ARG A 50 7.87 0.06 5.00
CA ARG A 50 6.45 0.43 5.16
C ARG A 50 5.56 -0.08 4.03
N VAL A 51 6.16 -0.63 2.96
CA VAL A 51 5.50 -1.21 1.78
C VAL A 51 6.13 -2.57 1.50
N LEU A 52 5.54 -3.60 2.11
CA LEU A 52 6.12 -4.92 2.21
C LEU A 52 5.54 -5.86 1.14
N ASP A 53 6.40 -6.34 0.24
CA ASP A 53 6.05 -7.50 -0.57
C ASP A 53 6.13 -8.76 0.29
N THR A 54 5.19 -9.67 0.09
CA THR A 54 5.03 -10.90 0.87
C THR A 54 5.14 -12.14 -0.03
N PRO A 55 5.48 -13.32 0.52
CA PRO A 55 5.38 -14.57 -0.23
C PRO A 55 3.95 -14.85 -0.68
N LEU A 56 3.79 -15.63 -1.75
CA LEU A 56 2.49 -16.10 -2.25
C LEU A 56 1.87 -17.10 -1.27
N SER A 57 1.26 -16.57 -0.22
CA SER A 57 0.69 -17.31 0.91
C SER A 57 -0.24 -16.38 1.68
N GLU A 58 -1.52 -16.41 1.32
CA GLU A 58 -2.54 -15.54 1.89
C GLU A 58 -2.65 -15.75 3.39
N ASN A 59 -2.76 -17.01 3.84
CA ASN A 59 -2.78 -17.33 5.26
C ASN A 59 -1.51 -16.85 5.99
N GLY A 60 -0.38 -16.77 5.29
CA GLY A 60 0.88 -16.27 5.83
C GLY A 60 0.80 -14.79 6.16
N PHE A 61 0.53 -13.95 5.17
CA PHE A 61 0.48 -12.50 5.40
C PHE A 61 -0.75 -12.06 6.20
N PHE A 62 -1.88 -12.76 6.09
CA PHE A 62 -3.04 -12.51 6.97
C PHE A 62 -2.77 -12.88 8.43
N GLY A 63 -1.97 -13.91 8.71
CA GLY A 63 -1.60 -14.29 10.07
C GLY A 63 -0.51 -13.42 10.68
N ALA A 64 0.26 -12.70 9.85
CA ALA A 64 1.32 -11.80 10.28
C ALA A 64 0.84 -10.37 10.58
N ALA A 65 -0.25 -9.95 9.95
CA ALA A 65 -0.92 -8.66 10.17
C ALA A 65 -1.61 -8.58 11.54
#